data_AF-A0AAD8X841-F1
#
_entry.id   AF-A0AAD8X841-F1
#
_cell.length_a   1.000
_cell.length_b   1.000
_cell.length_c   1.000
_cell.angle_alpha   90.00
_cell.angle_beta   90.00
_cell.angle_gamma   90.00
#
_symmetry.space_group_name_H-M   'P 1'
#
loop_
_entity.id
_entity.type
_entity.pdbx_description
1 polymer ?
#
loop_
_entity_poly.entity_id
_entity_poly.type
_entity_poly.pdbx_seq_one_letter_code
_entity_poly.pdbx_strand_id
1 'polypeptide(L)'
;MIFIPFPLPYRLNIRTASWFPTSRRLRSLTVLVSRRRVAMDMDEQEVYYWSSTRVVHIHDGQELEVVYTNDPWQVRRVLDMYTEWLKEEEHKFVGLDFEYTNHRAEDEKKIAVVQLCMRRHVLVFHYAAAARWDAPAICDFFREGITFASVDIRGDTKVLWRSWHMQIPPEYYVDLQDEYFKYTGHPRAGMATMAARLIDSSYGDMKKKFHHHRHRLWGDFPLPNMNIDYAAIDAWVSYELYRKIVVDRLIHCHGFHVSDAEGKGKGKGKGSGSSSLPPPPSTLPLIIEEFFIVVCEDPLVKKKLPNKFADYLHGQEPAKVYLRAADCGPRLWTVEVLFDGQGRMYLDKGWEKFAIAHGVDFGWFLHFKYEGDDVLTVKVFDGTMCRRYYYSDGEDTDDESDDDVKPCIHPL
;
A
#
# COMPACT_ATOMS: atom_id res chain seq x y z
N MET A 1 23.33 -2.49 48.17
CA MET A 1 22.82 -1.65 47.06
C MET A 1 23.97 -0.81 46.56
N ILE A 2 24.57 -1.20 45.44
CA ILE A 2 25.68 -0.47 44.81
C ILE A 2 25.09 0.24 43.59
N PHE A 3 25.06 1.57 43.65
CA PHE A 3 24.76 2.44 42.53
C PHE A 3 25.95 2.44 41.57
N ILE A 4 25.75 2.01 40.33
CA ILE A 4 26.70 2.19 39.23
C ILE A 4 26.17 3.35 38.38
N PRO A 5 26.94 4.43 38.16
CA PRO A 5 26.48 5.56 37.36
C PRO A 5 26.55 5.24 35.86
N PHE A 6 25.49 5.61 35.14
CA PHE A 6 25.43 5.64 33.68
C PHE A 6 26.50 6.59 33.10
N PRO A 7 27.25 6.22 32.05
CA PRO A 7 28.01 7.19 31.28
C PRO A 7 27.08 7.93 30.29
N LEU A 8 27.21 9.25 30.29
CA LEU A 8 26.53 10.18 29.37
C LEU A 8 26.81 9.86 27.89
N PRO A 9 25.89 10.20 26.96
CA PRO A 9 26.12 9.97 25.54
C PRO A 9 27.17 10.94 24.98
N TYR A 10 28.11 10.39 24.21
CA TYR A 10 29.11 11.14 23.47
C TYR A 10 28.46 12.07 22.45
N ARG A 11 28.85 13.35 22.46
CA ARG A 11 28.46 14.36 21.47
C ARG A 11 28.97 13.95 20.08
N LEU A 12 28.05 13.66 19.15
CA LEU A 12 28.36 13.68 17.72
C LEU A 12 28.37 15.14 17.26
N ASN A 13 29.53 15.60 16.77
CA ASN A 13 29.68 16.93 16.20
C ASN A 13 29.23 16.89 14.73
N ILE A 14 27.93 17.07 14.48
CA ILE A 14 27.36 17.16 13.13
C ILE A 14 27.43 18.63 12.70
N ARG A 15 28.36 18.97 11.81
CA ARG A 15 28.27 20.22 11.05
C ARG A 15 27.16 20.06 10.02
N THR A 16 26.03 20.71 10.26
CA THR A 16 24.94 20.85 9.28
C THR A 16 25.42 21.70 8.12
N ALA A 17 25.60 21.11 6.95
CA ALA A 17 25.65 21.84 5.69
C ALA A 17 24.26 21.71 5.04
N SER A 18 23.49 22.79 5.11
CA SER A 18 22.27 22.98 4.32
C SER A 18 22.62 22.94 2.84
N TRP A 19 22.02 22.01 2.08
CA TRP A 19 22.07 22.06 0.62
C TRP A 19 20.73 21.61 0.04
N PHE A 20 19.96 22.60 -0.43
CA PHE A 20 19.05 22.42 -1.56
C PHE A 20 19.90 22.41 -2.85
N PRO A 21 19.69 21.49 -3.79
CA PRO A 21 20.11 21.72 -5.16
C PRO A 21 18.94 21.60 -6.14
N THR A 22 18.56 22.76 -6.67
CA THR A 22 17.96 22.91 -7.99
C THR A 22 18.96 22.46 -9.08
N SER A 23 18.55 21.46 -9.86
CA SER A 23 19.00 21.11 -11.23
C SER A 23 20.49 20.80 -11.53
N ARG A 24 20.67 19.59 -12.10
CA ARG A 24 21.61 19.11 -13.12
C ARG A 24 23.15 19.13 -12.88
N ARG A 25 23.67 17.90 -12.91
CA ARG A 25 25.04 17.39 -13.19
C ARG A 25 26.08 17.47 -12.07
N LEU A 26 26.26 16.33 -11.39
CA LEU A 26 27.53 15.58 -11.29
C LEU A 26 27.20 14.17 -10.78
N ARG A 27 27.39 13.15 -11.63
CA ARG A 27 27.30 11.74 -11.23
C ARG A 27 28.58 11.35 -10.51
N SER A 28 28.55 11.38 -9.19
CA SER A 28 29.56 10.72 -8.36
C SER A 28 28.98 9.39 -7.89
N LEU A 29 29.73 8.30 -8.09
CA LEU A 29 29.46 7.02 -7.44
C LEU A 29 29.77 7.22 -5.94
N THR A 30 28.78 7.59 -5.15
CA THR A 30 28.97 7.69 -3.70
C THR A 30 28.97 6.29 -3.12
N VAL A 31 30.14 5.83 -2.68
CA VAL A 31 30.31 4.58 -1.94
C VAL A 31 30.50 4.94 -0.48
N LEU A 32 29.60 4.46 0.37
CA LEU A 32 29.69 4.59 1.81
C LEU A 32 29.97 3.21 2.40
N VAL A 33 31.10 3.07 3.08
CA VAL A 33 31.47 1.86 3.82
C VAL A 33 31.45 2.20 5.29
N SER A 34 30.60 1.51 6.06
CA SER A 34 30.52 1.68 7.51
C SER A 34 30.87 0.35 8.18
N ARG A 35 31.82 0.38 9.12
CA ARG A 35 32.11 -0.76 10.00
C ARG A 35 31.34 -0.56 11.30
N ARG A 36 30.52 -1.53 11.69
CA ARG A 36 29.87 -1.53 13.01
C ARG A 36 30.06 -2.90 13.64
N ARG A 37 30.50 -2.89 14.90
CA ARG A 37 30.57 -4.10 15.72
C ARG A 37 29.21 -4.31 16.37
N VAL A 38 28.65 -5.50 16.26
CA VAL A 38 27.34 -5.81 16.83
C VAL A 38 27.56 -6.91 17.85
N ALA A 39 27.26 -6.61 19.10
CA ALA A 39 27.26 -7.62 20.16
C ALA A 39 26.07 -8.56 19.92
N MET A 40 26.36 -9.77 19.46
CA MET A 40 25.41 -10.87 19.42
C MET A 40 25.67 -11.75 20.64
N ASP A 41 24.60 -12.22 21.31
CA ASP A 41 24.73 -13.24 22.35
C ASP A 41 25.52 -14.43 21.77
N MET A 42 26.72 -14.62 22.32
CA MET A 42 27.67 -15.72 22.13
C MET A 42 28.54 -15.82 20.85
N ASP A 43 28.64 -14.81 19.99
CA ASP A 43 29.79 -14.67 19.06
C ASP A 43 29.87 -13.23 18.50
N GLU A 44 30.95 -12.49 18.78
CA GLU A 44 31.17 -11.16 18.19
C GLU A 44 31.48 -11.29 16.68
N GLN A 45 30.47 -11.12 15.83
CA GLN A 45 30.67 -11.11 14.37
C GLN A 45 30.83 -9.67 13.84
N GLU A 46 31.93 -9.38 13.14
CA GLU A 46 32.07 -8.13 12.39
C GLU A 46 31.16 -8.15 11.14
N VAL A 47 30.15 -7.28 11.11
CA VAL A 47 29.29 -7.08 9.94
C VAL A 47 29.78 -5.85 9.16
N TYR A 48 30.04 -6.04 7.86
CA TYR A 48 30.44 -4.97 6.96
C TYR A 48 29.22 -4.41 6.24
N TYR A 49 28.88 -3.15 6.55
CA TYR A 49 27.82 -2.42 5.86
C TYR A 49 28.37 -1.65 4.68
N TRP A 50 27.70 -1.81 3.55
CA TRP A 50 28.06 -1.27 2.26
C TRP A 50 26.83 -0.66 1.60
N SER A 51 26.97 0.58 1.16
CA SER A 51 25.99 1.26 0.34
C SER A 51 26.65 1.90 -0.86
N SER A 52 25.99 1.85 -2.01
CA SER A 52 26.41 2.56 -3.20
C SER A 52 25.21 3.11 -3.96
N THR A 53 25.31 4.35 -4.43
CA THR A 53 24.37 4.90 -5.39
C THR A 53 24.96 4.83 -6.79
N ARG A 54 24.15 4.43 -7.76
CA ARG A 54 24.52 4.44 -9.19
C ARG A 54 23.35 4.81 -10.07
N VAL A 55 23.67 5.18 -11.30
CA VAL A 55 22.65 5.48 -12.31
C VAL A 55 22.55 4.33 -13.30
N VAL A 56 21.33 3.81 -13.47
CA VAL A 56 21.01 2.76 -14.44
C VAL A 56 20.25 3.38 -15.60
N HIS A 57 20.73 3.17 -16.81
CA HIS A 57 20.09 3.68 -18.02
C HIS A 57 18.96 2.74 -18.44
N ILE A 58 17.81 3.33 -18.76
CA ILE A 58 16.67 2.65 -19.36
C ILE A 58 16.43 3.23 -20.78
N HIS A 59 15.33 2.82 -21.42
CA HIS A 59 14.97 3.30 -22.76
C HIS A 59 14.91 4.83 -22.87
N ASP A 60 15.02 5.35 -24.09
CA ASP A 60 14.89 6.79 -24.43
C ASP A 60 15.83 7.73 -23.65
N GLY A 61 17.02 7.26 -23.29
CA GLY A 61 18.01 8.06 -22.56
C GLY A 61 17.57 8.43 -21.14
N GLN A 62 16.53 7.76 -20.63
CA GLN A 62 16.06 7.95 -19.28
C GLN A 62 16.93 7.18 -18.26
N GLU A 63 16.90 7.61 -17.00
CA GLU A 63 17.86 7.21 -15.97
C GLU A 63 17.21 6.91 -14.62
N LEU A 64 17.57 5.79 -13.98
CA LEU A 64 17.13 5.43 -12.63
C LEU A 64 18.26 5.73 -11.63
N GLU A 65 17.91 6.37 -10.52
CA GLU A 65 18.79 6.46 -9.36
C GLU A 65 18.63 5.19 -8.52
N VAL A 66 19.70 4.41 -8.40
CA VAL A 66 19.67 3.10 -7.75
C VAL A 66 20.54 3.11 -6.52
N VAL A 67 19.94 2.85 -5.36
CA VAL A 67 20.62 2.64 -4.08
C VAL A 67 20.74 1.15 -3.84
N TYR A 68 21.95 0.59 -3.98
CA TYR A 68 22.28 -0.76 -3.54
C TYR A 68 22.84 -0.72 -2.13
N THR A 69 22.29 -1.51 -1.22
CA THR A 69 22.73 -1.51 0.18
C THR A 69 22.48 -2.84 0.88
N ASN A 70 23.35 -3.21 1.82
CA ASN A 70 23.05 -4.18 2.88
C ASN A 70 22.94 -3.50 4.26
N ASP A 71 22.95 -2.17 4.32
CA ASP A 71 22.86 -1.35 5.54
C ASP A 71 21.39 -1.03 5.88
N PRO A 72 20.85 -1.56 6.99
CA PRO A 72 19.49 -1.29 7.46
C PRO A 72 19.18 0.20 7.66
N TRP A 73 20.17 1.01 8.02
CA TRP A 73 19.97 2.45 8.20
C TRP A 73 19.75 3.16 6.88
N GLN A 74 20.47 2.73 5.85
CA GLN A 74 20.30 3.24 4.50
C GLN A 74 18.97 2.78 3.89
N VAL A 75 18.50 1.58 4.24
CA VAL A 75 17.13 1.12 3.91
C VAL A 75 16.10 2.05 4.54
N ARG A 76 16.12 2.23 5.87
CA ARG A 76 15.18 3.11 6.58
C ARG A 76 15.17 4.53 5.99
N ARG A 77 16.34 5.10 5.69
CA ARG A 77 16.44 6.42 5.05
C ARG A 77 15.72 6.51 3.71
N VAL A 78 15.77 5.46 2.89
CA VAL A 78 15.06 5.42 1.61
C VAL A 78 13.57 5.21 1.81
N LEU A 79 13.17 4.35 2.76
CA LEU A 79 11.77 4.14 3.10
C LEU A 79 11.12 5.42 3.62
N ASP A 80 11.76 6.14 4.55
CA ASP A 80 11.28 7.43 5.05
C ASP A 80 11.08 8.44 3.90
N MET A 81 12.01 8.47 2.93
CA MET A 81 11.89 9.30 1.74
C MET A 81 10.68 8.90 0.86
N TYR A 82 10.45 7.60 0.66
CA TYR A 82 9.26 7.11 -0.06
C TYR A 82 7.98 7.43 0.68
N THR A 83 7.94 7.27 2.01
CA THR A 83 6.80 7.63 2.84
C THR A 83 6.45 9.11 2.69
N GLU A 84 7.42 10.02 2.62
CA GLU A 84 7.16 11.43 2.33
C GLU A 84 6.60 11.65 0.93
N TRP A 85 7.18 11.04 -0.11
CA TRP A 85 6.64 11.17 -1.47
C TRP A 85 5.23 10.61 -1.61
N LEU A 86 4.91 9.51 -0.92
CA LEU A 86 3.59 8.89 -0.95
C LEU A 86 2.51 9.78 -0.32
N LYS A 87 2.86 10.79 0.47
CA LYS A 87 1.88 11.79 0.96
C LYS A 87 1.38 12.69 -0.15
N GLU A 88 2.20 12.90 -1.19
CA GLU A 88 1.87 13.74 -2.35
C GLU A 88 1.10 12.98 -3.44
N GLU A 89 1.15 11.64 -3.42
CA GLU A 89 0.51 10.80 -4.43
C GLU A 89 -0.97 10.55 -4.08
N GLU A 90 -1.86 10.86 -5.03
CA GLU A 90 -3.28 10.47 -4.95
C GLU A 90 -3.44 8.94 -4.89
N HIS A 91 -2.63 8.24 -5.69
CA HIS A 91 -2.55 6.79 -5.71
C HIS A 91 -1.24 6.35 -5.06
N LYS A 92 -1.32 5.82 -3.84
CA LYS A 92 -0.15 5.39 -3.07
C LYS A 92 0.32 4.00 -3.49
N PHE A 93 1.37 3.93 -4.30
CA PHE A 93 1.94 2.66 -4.73
C PHE A 93 3.46 2.67 -4.89
N VAL A 94 4.05 1.48 -4.82
CA VAL A 94 5.47 1.19 -5.00
C VAL A 94 5.61 -0.07 -5.86
N GLY A 95 6.54 -0.07 -6.81
CA GLY A 95 6.91 -1.27 -7.55
C GLY A 95 7.74 -2.19 -6.68
N LEU A 96 7.39 -3.47 -6.63
CA LEU A 96 8.01 -4.48 -5.78
C LEU A 96 8.50 -5.66 -6.63
N ASP A 97 9.68 -6.13 -6.29
CA ASP A 97 10.18 -7.43 -6.74
C ASP A 97 11.00 -8.10 -5.63
N PHE A 98 11.30 -9.39 -5.81
CA PHE A 98 12.18 -10.14 -4.93
C PHE A 98 13.14 -11.03 -5.71
N GLU A 99 14.36 -11.18 -5.19
CA GLU A 99 15.26 -12.24 -5.62
C GLU A 99 15.71 -13.07 -4.43
N TYR A 100 16.10 -14.31 -4.69
CA TYR A 100 16.10 -15.35 -3.68
C TYR A 100 17.42 -16.10 -3.58
N THR A 101 17.71 -16.64 -2.41
CA THR A 101 18.89 -17.46 -2.19
C THR A 101 18.84 -18.74 -3.03
N ASN A 102 20.02 -19.18 -3.50
CA ASN A 102 20.16 -20.40 -4.27
C ASN A 102 20.35 -21.58 -3.30
N HIS A 103 19.29 -22.36 -3.08
CA HIS A 103 19.30 -23.53 -2.20
C HIS A 103 19.14 -24.84 -2.97
N ARG A 104 19.75 -25.92 -2.47
CA ARG A 104 19.47 -27.29 -2.94
C ARG A 104 18.05 -27.68 -2.49
N ALA A 105 17.43 -28.66 -3.14
CA ALA A 105 16.03 -29.05 -2.92
C ALA A 105 15.65 -29.40 -1.45
N GLU A 106 16.63 -29.62 -0.58
CA GLU A 106 16.45 -29.91 0.85
C GLU A 106 16.39 -28.65 1.75
N ASP A 107 16.91 -27.51 1.27
CA ASP A 107 16.91 -26.25 2.01
C ASP A 107 15.76 -25.34 1.53
N GLU A 108 15.05 -24.71 2.46
CA GLU A 108 13.99 -23.77 2.10
C GLU A 108 14.56 -22.46 1.51
N LYS A 109 14.10 -22.11 0.30
CA LYS A 109 14.41 -20.86 -0.39
C LYS A 109 13.99 -19.64 0.44
N LYS A 110 14.89 -18.66 0.62
CA LYS A 110 14.66 -17.41 1.36
C LYS A 110 14.86 -16.18 0.48
N ILE A 111 14.32 -15.04 0.91
CA ILE A 111 14.59 -13.74 0.29
C ILE A 111 16.09 -13.44 0.41
N ALA A 112 16.70 -13.06 -0.70
CA ALA A 112 18.07 -12.59 -0.75
C ALA A 112 18.15 -11.09 -1.04
N VAL A 113 17.32 -10.60 -1.96
CA VAL A 113 17.25 -9.19 -2.34
C VAL A 113 15.80 -8.76 -2.36
N VAL A 114 15.56 -7.56 -1.86
CA VAL A 114 14.27 -6.86 -1.96
C VAL A 114 14.46 -5.64 -2.84
N GLN A 115 13.59 -5.48 -3.82
CA GLN A 115 13.64 -4.34 -4.73
C GLN A 115 12.39 -3.49 -4.56
N LEU A 116 12.55 -2.19 -4.27
CA LEU A 116 11.46 -1.23 -4.18
C LEU A 116 11.71 -0.08 -5.14
N CYS A 117 10.74 0.22 -6.01
CA CYS A 117 10.81 1.34 -6.94
C CYS A 117 9.68 2.32 -6.70
N MET A 118 10.03 3.60 -6.58
CA MET A 118 9.08 4.69 -6.60
C MET A 118 9.60 5.79 -7.53
N ARG A 119 8.75 6.24 -8.46
CA ARG A 119 9.11 7.21 -9.51
C ARG A 119 10.35 6.72 -10.31
N ARG A 120 11.48 7.42 -10.19
CA ARG A 120 12.76 7.07 -10.86
C ARG A 120 13.86 6.63 -9.88
N HIS A 121 13.50 6.39 -8.62
CA HIS A 121 14.42 5.96 -7.59
C HIS A 121 14.15 4.49 -7.26
N VAL A 122 15.20 3.68 -7.10
CA VAL A 122 15.10 2.26 -6.78
C VAL A 122 16.01 1.90 -5.61
N LEU A 123 15.44 1.24 -4.61
CA LEU A 123 16.17 0.55 -3.56
C LEU A 123 16.42 -0.90 -3.98
N VAL A 124 17.67 -1.34 -3.96
CA VAL A 124 18.07 -2.73 -4.06
C VAL A 124 18.68 -3.12 -2.72
N PHE A 125 17.84 -3.67 -1.83
CA PHE A 125 18.25 -4.08 -0.50
C PHE A 125 18.72 -5.54 -0.49
N HIS A 126 20.02 -5.74 -0.27
CA HIS A 126 20.63 -7.06 -0.20
C HIS A 126 20.44 -7.69 1.18
N TYR A 127 19.21 -8.12 1.46
CA TYR A 127 18.79 -8.70 2.73
C TYR A 127 19.64 -9.91 3.19
N ALA A 128 20.05 -10.80 2.28
CA ALA A 128 20.90 -11.95 2.64
C ALA A 128 22.26 -11.54 3.23
N ALA A 129 22.75 -10.36 2.87
CA ALA A 129 24.01 -9.80 3.37
C ALA A 129 23.81 -8.80 4.53
N ALA A 130 22.57 -8.58 4.96
CA ALA A 130 22.25 -7.70 6.08
C ALA A 130 22.33 -8.46 7.41
N ALA A 131 22.61 -7.72 8.48
CA ALA A 131 22.43 -8.22 9.83
C ALA A 131 20.96 -8.65 10.05
N ARG A 132 20.74 -9.94 10.28
CA ARG A 132 19.39 -10.56 10.29
C ARG A 132 18.42 -9.99 11.33
N TRP A 133 18.91 -9.24 12.32
CA TRP A 133 18.14 -8.68 13.44
C TRP A 133 17.61 -7.26 13.21
N ASP A 134 17.84 -6.63 12.05
CA ASP A 134 17.62 -5.18 11.85
C ASP A 134 16.67 -4.83 10.67
N ALA A 135 15.79 -5.74 10.26
CA ALA A 135 14.83 -5.46 9.17
C ALA A 135 13.38 -5.09 9.57
N PRO A 136 13.06 -4.54 10.78
CA PRO A 136 11.67 -4.18 11.07
C PRO A 136 11.18 -3.10 10.10
N ALA A 137 12.04 -2.16 9.67
CA ALA A 137 11.63 -1.04 8.82
C ALA A 137 10.97 -1.49 7.50
N ILE A 138 11.48 -2.54 6.85
CA ILE A 138 10.88 -3.02 5.59
C ILE A 138 9.56 -3.76 5.84
N CYS A 139 9.48 -4.52 6.93
CA CYS A 139 8.26 -5.20 7.34
C CYS A 139 7.17 -4.22 7.75
N ASP A 140 7.54 -3.14 8.46
CA ASP A 140 6.63 -2.07 8.86
C ASP A 140 6.11 -1.33 7.61
N PHE A 141 7.00 -1.01 6.67
CA PHE A 141 6.64 -0.38 5.40
C PHE A 141 5.63 -1.21 4.59
N PHE A 142 5.78 -2.54 4.58
CA PHE A 142 4.79 -3.44 3.94
C PHE A 142 3.41 -3.44 4.62
N ARG A 143 3.30 -2.91 5.84
CA ARG A 143 2.04 -2.81 6.61
C ARG A 143 1.45 -1.41 6.62
N GLU A 144 2.05 -0.43 5.94
CA GLU A 144 1.60 0.97 5.93
C GLU A 144 0.34 1.23 5.07
N GLY A 145 -0.29 0.19 4.52
CA GLY A 145 -1.49 0.33 3.67
C GLY A 145 -1.17 0.98 2.31
N ILE A 146 0.03 0.73 1.78
CA ILE A 146 0.50 1.19 0.46
C ILE A 146 0.33 0.04 -0.53
N THR A 147 -0.02 0.33 -1.79
CA THR A 147 -0.08 -0.71 -2.82
C THR A 147 1.30 -1.11 -3.30
N PHE A 148 1.61 -2.40 -3.29
CA PHE A 148 2.82 -2.99 -3.85
C PHE A 148 2.47 -3.72 -5.15
N ALA A 149 2.98 -3.21 -6.27
CA ALA A 149 2.75 -3.79 -7.58
C ALA A 149 3.90 -4.72 -7.96
N SER A 150 3.58 -5.96 -8.33
CA SER A 150 4.57 -6.96 -8.69
C SER A 150 4.02 -7.94 -9.75
N VAL A 151 4.82 -8.90 -10.21
CA VAL A 151 4.46 -9.84 -11.27
C VAL A 151 4.61 -11.27 -10.76
N ASP A 152 3.55 -12.09 -10.87
CA ASP A 152 3.55 -13.50 -10.45
C ASP A 152 3.81 -13.73 -8.95
N ILE A 153 3.06 -13.02 -8.12
CA ILE A 153 3.25 -12.93 -6.66
C ILE A 153 2.96 -14.24 -5.89
N ARG A 154 2.37 -15.25 -6.54
CA ARG A 154 1.89 -16.48 -5.88
C ARG A 154 3.02 -17.27 -5.21
N GLY A 155 4.22 -17.23 -5.80
CA GLY A 155 5.40 -17.83 -5.20
C GLY A 155 5.93 -17.02 -4.03
N ASP A 156 5.87 -15.70 -4.15
CA ASP A 156 6.49 -14.74 -3.25
C ASP A 156 5.86 -14.76 -1.86
N THR A 157 4.53 -14.86 -1.77
CA THR A 157 3.81 -14.93 -0.48
C THR A 157 4.34 -16.07 0.41
N LYS A 158 4.67 -17.23 -0.19
CA LYS A 158 5.22 -18.38 0.55
C LYS A 158 6.64 -18.09 1.04
N VAL A 159 7.45 -17.41 0.24
CA VAL A 159 8.84 -17.10 0.60
C VAL A 159 8.92 -15.96 1.62
N LEU A 160 8.02 -14.98 1.55
CA LEU A 160 7.82 -13.95 2.57
C LEU A 160 7.51 -14.57 3.94
N TRP A 161 6.55 -15.50 3.99
CA TRP A 161 6.22 -16.20 5.23
C TRP A 161 7.41 -16.98 5.81
N ARG A 162 8.16 -17.71 4.97
CA ARG A 162 9.34 -18.47 5.41
C ARG A 162 10.50 -17.59 5.84
N SER A 163 10.65 -16.41 5.22
CA SER A 163 11.78 -15.52 5.49
C SER A 163 11.53 -14.66 6.73
N TRP A 164 10.31 -14.13 6.88
CA TRP A 164 10.00 -13.08 7.86
C TRP A 164 8.74 -13.34 8.70
N HIS A 165 8.06 -14.48 8.53
CA HIS A 165 6.78 -14.77 9.18
C HIS A 165 5.75 -13.65 8.97
N MET A 166 5.72 -13.08 7.77
CA MET A 166 4.88 -11.95 7.40
C MET A 166 4.17 -12.22 6.08
N GLN A 167 3.03 -11.55 5.89
CA GLN A 167 2.33 -11.44 4.63
C GLN A 167 2.06 -9.97 4.36
N ILE A 168 2.21 -9.54 3.10
CA ILE A 168 1.65 -8.27 2.63
C ILE A 168 0.15 -8.51 2.49
N PRO A 169 -0.73 -7.65 3.05
CA PRO A 169 -2.17 -7.86 2.92
C PRO A 169 -2.59 -7.95 1.44
N PRO A 170 -3.46 -8.90 1.04
CA PRO A 170 -3.78 -9.15 -0.37
C PRO A 170 -4.31 -7.93 -1.13
N GLU A 171 -5.06 -7.06 -0.45
CA GLU A 171 -5.59 -5.81 -0.99
C GLU A 171 -4.49 -4.79 -1.36
N TYR A 172 -3.31 -4.95 -0.78
CA TYR A 172 -2.14 -4.12 -0.99
C TYR A 172 -1.05 -4.82 -1.80
N TYR A 173 -1.22 -6.09 -2.21
CA TYR A 173 -0.24 -6.81 -3.01
C TYR A 173 -0.80 -7.21 -4.38
N VAL A 174 -0.59 -6.34 -5.36
CA VAL A 174 -1.21 -6.43 -6.69
C VAL A 174 -0.35 -7.25 -7.65
N ASP A 175 -0.95 -8.31 -8.20
CA ASP A 175 -0.38 -9.05 -9.34
C ASP A 175 -0.72 -8.35 -10.66
N LEU A 176 0.29 -7.77 -11.29
CA LEU A 176 0.18 -7.07 -12.56
C LEU A 176 -0.28 -7.97 -13.71
N GLN A 177 -0.11 -9.29 -13.62
CA GLN A 177 -0.63 -10.18 -14.65
C GLN A 177 -2.17 -10.18 -14.68
N ASP A 178 -2.81 -10.03 -13.52
CA ASP A 178 -4.26 -9.93 -13.40
C ASP A 178 -4.76 -8.55 -13.84
N GLU A 179 -4.08 -7.48 -13.42
CA GLU A 179 -4.44 -6.13 -13.88
C GLU A 179 -4.24 -5.96 -15.39
N TYR A 180 -3.18 -6.56 -15.95
CA TYR A 180 -2.94 -6.55 -17.40
C TYR A 180 -4.03 -7.28 -18.17
N PHE A 181 -4.47 -8.45 -17.68
CA PHE A 181 -5.59 -9.18 -18.27
C PHE A 181 -6.87 -8.35 -18.24
N LYS A 182 -7.18 -7.73 -17.09
CA LYS A 182 -8.35 -6.83 -16.95
C LYS A 182 -8.29 -5.63 -17.89
N TYR A 183 -7.10 -5.05 -18.09
CA TYR A 183 -6.91 -3.86 -18.91
C TYR A 183 -6.94 -4.13 -20.42
N THR A 184 -6.35 -5.25 -20.87
CA THR A 184 -6.14 -5.50 -22.30
C THR A 184 -6.99 -6.64 -22.87
N GLY A 185 -7.55 -7.50 -22.03
CA GLY A 185 -8.18 -8.76 -22.45
C GLY A 185 -7.19 -9.81 -22.96
N HIS A 186 -5.88 -9.51 -23.02
CA HIS A 186 -4.87 -10.47 -23.43
C HIS A 186 -4.58 -11.48 -22.31
N PRO A 187 -4.28 -12.75 -22.65
CA PRO A 187 -3.91 -13.76 -21.65
C PRO A 187 -2.77 -13.30 -20.73
N ARG A 188 -2.72 -13.89 -19.52
CA ARG A 188 -1.61 -13.67 -18.57
C ARG A 188 -0.27 -13.75 -19.31
N ALA A 189 0.54 -12.71 -19.14
CA ALA A 189 1.80 -12.53 -19.85
C ALA A 189 2.94 -12.28 -18.86
N GLY A 190 4.16 -12.68 -19.21
CA GLY A 190 5.33 -12.39 -18.39
C GLY A 190 5.68 -10.89 -18.39
N MET A 191 6.45 -10.45 -17.39
CA MET A 191 6.90 -9.06 -17.23
C MET A 191 7.47 -8.46 -18.53
N ALA A 192 8.40 -9.18 -19.19
CA ALA A 192 9.01 -8.73 -20.44
C ALA A 192 8.00 -8.47 -21.56
N THR A 193 6.98 -9.33 -21.67
CA THR A 193 5.93 -9.19 -22.69
C THR A 193 5.02 -7.99 -22.40
N MET A 194 4.65 -7.79 -21.14
CA MET A 194 3.84 -6.64 -20.73
C MET A 194 4.61 -5.32 -20.95
N ALA A 195 5.87 -5.28 -20.51
CA ALA A 195 6.75 -4.13 -20.67
C ALA A 195 7.00 -3.79 -22.15
N ALA A 196 7.25 -4.80 -22.99
CA ALA A 196 7.44 -4.62 -24.43
C ALA A 196 6.24 -3.96 -25.12
N ARG A 197 5.03 -4.23 -24.61
CA ARG A 197 3.78 -3.72 -25.20
C ARG A 197 3.40 -2.34 -24.68
N LEU A 198 3.56 -2.10 -23.38
CA LEU A 198 3.01 -0.91 -22.72
C LEU A 198 4.05 0.18 -22.45
N ILE A 199 5.31 -0.21 -22.29
CA ILE A 199 6.41 0.70 -21.94
C ILE A 199 7.23 0.99 -23.20
N ASP A 200 8.01 0.01 -23.65
CA ASP A 200 8.88 0.13 -24.82
C ASP A 200 9.28 -1.25 -25.35
N SER A 201 9.35 -1.40 -26.67
CA SER A 201 9.63 -2.69 -27.32
C SER A 201 10.96 -3.33 -26.92
N SER A 202 11.95 -2.55 -26.46
CA SER A 202 13.28 -3.05 -26.07
C SER A 202 13.28 -3.98 -24.85
N TYR A 203 12.19 -3.99 -24.07
CA TYR A 203 12.02 -4.89 -22.92
C TYR A 203 11.67 -6.33 -23.30
N GLY A 204 11.32 -6.62 -24.55
CA GLY A 204 10.89 -7.97 -24.96
C GLY A 204 11.90 -9.08 -24.69
N ASP A 205 13.20 -8.74 -24.67
CA ASP A 205 14.29 -9.65 -24.36
C ASP A 205 14.98 -9.35 -23.02
N MET A 206 14.40 -8.51 -22.15
CA MET A 206 15.04 -8.09 -20.90
C MET A 206 15.42 -9.28 -20.00
N LYS A 207 14.57 -10.31 -19.93
CA LYS A 207 14.80 -11.52 -19.14
C LYS A 207 15.84 -12.44 -19.78
N LYS A 208 16.03 -12.37 -21.11
CA LYS A 208 17.03 -13.21 -21.83
C LYS A 208 18.44 -12.63 -21.74
N LYS A 209 18.56 -11.31 -21.63
CA LYS A 209 19.85 -10.61 -21.47
C LYS A 209 20.53 -10.94 -20.14
N PHE A 210 19.77 -11.41 -19.15
CA PHE A 210 20.30 -11.86 -17.87
C PHE A 210 20.50 -13.37 -17.86
N HIS A 211 21.76 -13.80 -17.89
CA HIS A 211 22.09 -15.22 -18.04
C HIS A 211 21.77 -16.04 -16.78
N HIS A 212 21.30 -17.27 -16.99
CA HIS A 212 20.86 -18.19 -15.94
C HIS A 212 21.85 -18.36 -14.76
N HIS A 213 23.15 -18.42 -15.03
CA HIS A 213 24.16 -18.58 -13.97
C HIS A 213 24.17 -17.43 -12.95
N ARG A 214 23.69 -16.24 -13.33
CA ARG A 214 23.64 -15.06 -12.47
C ARG A 214 22.54 -15.13 -11.42
N HIS A 215 21.46 -15.88 -11.66
CA HIS A 215 20.42 -16.12 -10.65
C HIS A 215 20.93 -16.92 -9.45
N ARG A 216 22.12 -17.54 -9.54
CA ARG A 216 22.74 -18.26 -8.43
C ARG A 216 23.48 -17.34 -7.46
N LEU A 217 23.71 -16.08 -7.83
CA LEU A 217 24.58 -15.15 -7.13
C LEU A 217 23.83 -14.22 -6.15
N TRP A 218 22.50 -14.35 -6.04
CA TRP A 218 21.71 -13.40 -5.25
C TRP A 218 22.00 -13.41 -3.75
N GLY A 219 22.51 -14.53 -3.21
CA GLY A 219 22.97 -14.61 -1.83
C GLY A 219 24.45 -14.23 -1.63
N ASP A 220 25.19 -13.96 -2.71
CA ASP A 220 26.62 -13.70 -2.67
C ASP A 220 26.91 -12.21 -2.50
N PHE A 221 27.65 -11.86 -1.45
CA PHE A 221 28.02 -10.48 -1.18
C PHE A 221 29.47 -10.16 -1.60
N PRO A 222 29.72 -9.02 -2.28
CA PRO A 222 28.75 -8.07 -2.82
C PRO A 222 28.11 -8.56 -4.14
N LEU A 223 26.90 -8.07 -4.47
CA LEU A 223 26.27 -8.38 -5.75
C LEU A 223 27.07 -7.80 -6.92
N PRO A 224 27.21 -8.53 -8.04
CA PRO A 224 27.74 -7.97 -9.29
C PRO A 224 26.86 -6.82 -9.79
N ASN A 225 27.49 -5.79 -10.38
CA ASN A 225 26.79 -4.63 -10.96
C ASN A 225 25.63 -5.01 -11.91
N MET A 226 25.78 -6.08 -12.70
CA MET A 226 24.73 -6.52 -13.61
C MET A 226 23.51 -7.08 -12.88
N ASN A 227 23.69 -7.71 -11.72
CA ASN A 227 22.60 -8.18 -10.86
C ASN A 227 21.87 -6.98 -10.24
N ILE A 228 22.61 -5.95 -9.80
CA ILE A 228 22.04 -4.70 -9.29
C ILE A 228 21.21 -4.00 -10.39
N ASP A 229 21.75 -3.89 -11.61
CA ASP A 229 21.07 -3.23 -12.72
C ASP A 229 19.82 -3.99 -13.15
N TYR A 230 19.90 -5.32 -13.20
CA TYR A 230 18.77 -6.18 -13.51
C TYR A 230 17.65 -6.06 -12.47
N ALA A 231 17.99 -6.18 -11.18
CA ALA A 231 17.07 -6.02 -10.06
C ALA A 231 16.40 -4.63 -10.09
N ALA A 232 17.16 -3.58 -10.41
CA ALA A 232 16.63 -2.23 -10.48
C ALA A 232 15.63 -2.05 -11.63
N ILE A 233 15.92 -2.63 -12.80
CA ILE A 233 15.05 -2.58 -13.96
C ILE A 233 13.76 -3.36 -13.69
N ASP A 234 13.83 -4.53 -13.05
CA ASP A 234 12.65 -5.34 -12.73
C ASP A 234 11.66 -4.60 -11.83
N ALA A 235 12.13 -4.00 -10.73
CA ALA A 235 11.28 -3.21 -9.85
C ALA A 235 10.70 -1.96 -10.55
N TRP A 236 11.49 -1.30 -11.39
CA TRP A 236 11.01 -0.15 -12.16
C TRP A 236 9.95 -0.55 -13.19
N VAL A 237 10.13 -1.69 -13.87
CA VAL A 237 9.11 -2.21 -14.80
C VAL A 237 7.82 -2.52 -14.05
N SER A 238 7.88 -3.13 -12.86
CA SER A 238 6.68 -3.34 -12.02
C SER A 238 5.98 -2.02 -11.69
N TYR A 239 6.74 -1.00 -11.26
CA TYR A 239 6.19 0.34 -10.97
C TYR A 239 5.52 0.96 -12.21
N GLU A 240 6.21 0.97 -13.34
CA GLU A 240 5.75 1.66 -14.55
C GLU A 240 4.58 0.93 -15.22
N LEU A 241 4.55 -0.40 -15.15
CA LEU A 241 3.39 -1.19 -15.59
C LEU A 241 2.16 -0.86 -14.75
N TYR A 242 2.29 -0.80 -13.41
CA TYR A 242 1.16 -0.43 -12.56
C TYR A 242 0.64 0.96 -12.91
N ARG A 243 1.54 1.93 -13.08
CA ARG A 243 1.19 3.30 -13.46
C ARG A 243 0.40 3.31 -14.78
N LYS A 244 0.85 2.59 -15.81
CA LYS A 244 0.18 2.55 -17.12
C LYS A 244 -1.12 1.76 -17.16
N ILE A 245 -1.20 0.67 -16.40
CA ILE A 245 -2.35 -0.25 -16.44
C ILE A 245 -3.48 0.24 -15.52
N VAL A 246 -3.12 0.71 -14.32
CA VAL A 246 -4.08 1.02 -13.27
C VAL A 246 -4.26 2.52 -13.17
N VAL A 247 -3.18 3.29 -12.99
CA VAL A 247 -3.28 4.74 -12.75
C VAL A 247 -3.74 5.48 -14.02
N ASP A 248 -3.10 5.26 -15.16
CA ASP A 248 -3.46 5.92 -16.43
C ASP A 248 -4.86 5.49 -16.88
N ARG A 249 -5.29 4.25 -16.58
CA ARG A 249 -6.67 3.78 -16.79
C ARG A 249 -7.66 4.55 -15.92
N LEU A 250 -7.37 4.71 -14.63
CA LEU A 250 -8.22 5.49 -13.74
C LEU A 250 -8.36 6.92 -14.27
N ILE A 251 -7.26 7.56 -14.68
CA ILE A 251 -7.27 8.89 -15.28
C ILE A 251 -8.10 8.93 -16.58
N HIS A 252 -7.92 7.97 -17.49
CA HIS A 252 -8.66 7.92 -18.77
C HIS A 252 -10.14 7.60 -18.59
N CYS A 253 -10.52 6.72 -17.66
CA CYS A 253 -11.92 6.43 -17.36
C CYS A 253 -12.64 7.63 -16.74
N HIS A 254 -11.93 8.48 -15.97
CA HIS A 254 -12.46 9.77 -15.53
C HIS A 254 -12.55 10.81 -16.68
N GLY A 255 -11.83 10.60 -17.79
CA GLY A 255 -11.84 11.45 -18.98
C GLY A 255 -12.77 11.02 -20.13
N PHE A 256 -13.34 9.81 -20.12
CA PHE A 256 -14.06 9.22 -21.27
C PHE A 256 -15.60 9.29 -21.19
N HIS A 257 -16.20 10.04 -20.27
CA HIS A 257 -17.67 10.23 -20.26
C HIS A 257 -18.16 11.31 -21.25
N VAL A 258 -17.44 11.54 -22.34
CA VAL A 258 -17.91 12.33 -23.49
C VAL A 258 -17.52 11.59 -24.78
N SER A 259 -18.48 11.51 -25.70
CA SER A 259 -18.46 10.92 -27.05
C SER A 259 -18.40 9.39 -27.15
N ASP A 260 -19.55 8.73 -27.31
CA ASP A 260 -20.14 8.52 -28.64
C ASP A 260 -21.45 7.72 -28.58
N ALA A 261 -22.54 8.31 -29.09
CA ALA A 261 -23.74 7.57 -29.52
C ALA A 261 -24.32 8.23 -30.78
N GLU A 262 -24.02 7.55 -31.91
CA GLU A 262 -24.79 7.41 -33.15
C GLU A 262 -25.18 8.63 -34.03
N GLY A 263 -24.84 8.49 -35.32
CA GLY A 263 -25.90 8.45 -36.34
C GLY A 263 -26.00 9.61 -37.35
N LYS A 264 -25.30 9.44 -38.49
CA LYS A 264 -25.65 9.86 -39.87
C LYS A 264 -26.53 11.12 -40.08
N GLY A 265 -25.94 12.13 -40.73
CA GLY A 265 -26.69 13.13 -41.49
C GLY A 265 -25.80 14.01 -42.37
N LYS A 266 -25.98 13.94 -43.69
CA LYS A 266 -25.35 14.84 -44.69
C LYS A 266 -25.88 16.27 -44.54
N GLY A 267 -25.01 17.28 -44.62
CA GLY A 267 -25.44 18.67 -44.84
C GLY A 267 -24.30 19.69 -44.84
N LYS A 268 -24.10 20.38 -45.97
CA LYS A 268 -23.20 21.53 -46.13
C LYS A 268 -23.80 22.77 -45.45
N GLY A 269 -22.99 23.61 -44.82
CA GLY A 269 -23.36 24.99 -44.47
C GLY A 269 -22.31 25.74 -43.66
N LYS A 270 -21.82 26.86 -44.20
CA LYS A 270 -20.97 27.87 -43.53
C LYS A 270 -21.82 28.74 -42.60
N GLY A 271 -21.27 29.21 -41.48
CA GLY A 271 -21.85 30.31 -40.71
C GLY A 271 -21.20 30.52 -39.34
N SER A 272 -20.57 31.68 -39.16
CA SER A 272 -20.00 32.24 -37.94
C SER A 272 -21.08 32.74 -36.96
N GLY A 273 -20.84 32.59 -35.66
CA GLY A 273 -21.62 33.30 -34.63
C GLY A 273 -21.23 32.88 -33.21
N SER A 274 -20.74 33.83 -32.41
CA SER A 274 -20.47 33.69 -30.98
C SER A 274 -21.77 33.73 -30.17
N SER A 275 -22.00 32.74 -29.31
CA SER A 275 -22.90 32.87 -28.16
C SER A 275 -22.47 31.91 -27.06
N SER A 276 -22.21 32.47 -25.88
CA SER A 276 -21.91 31.76 -24.62
C SER A 276 -22.97 30.70 -24.29
N LEU A 277 -22.52 29.46 -24.07
CA LEU A 277 -23.36 28.37 -23.58
C LEU A 277 -23.60 28.54 -22.06
N PRO A 278 -24.78 28.14 -21.54
CA PRO A 278 -25.02 28.08 -20.11
C PRO A 278 -24.16 26.97 -19.48
N PRO A 279 -23.85 27.03 -18.18
CA PRO A 279 -23.10 25.96 -17.52
C PRO A 279 -23.87 24.63 -17.63
N PRO A 280 -23.17 23.50 -17.81
CA PRO A 280 -23.80 22.19 -17.90
C PRO A 280 -24.50 21.82 -16.57
N PRO A 281 -25.56 21.00 -16.61
CA PRO A 281 -26.30 20.60 -15.43
C PRO A 281 -25.41 19.76 -14.52
N SER A 282 -25.52 20.03 -13.21
CA SER A 282 -24.89 19.28 -12.12
C SER A 282 -25.00 17.77 -12.31
N THR A 283 -23.86 17.10 -12.46
CA THR A 283 -23.73 15.64 -12.48
C THR A 283 -24.28 15.09 -11.17
N LEU A 284 -25.23 14.15 -11.25
CA LEU A 284 -25.72 13.44 -10.07
C LEU A 284 -24.55 12.67 -9.42
N PRO A 285 -24.40 12.71 -8.09
CA PRO A 285 -23.26 12.10 -7.42
C PRO A 285 -23.29 10.57 -7.53
N LEU A 286 -22.10 9.97 -7.62
CA LEU A 286 -21.91 8.54 -7.39
C LEU A 286 -22.47 8.21 -6.01
N ILE A 287 -23.55 7.44 -5.95
CA ILE A 287 -24.16 7.04 -4.68
C ILE A 287 -23.25 5.98 -4.05
N ILE A 288 -22.52 6.35 -3.00
CA ILE A 288 -21.73 5.41 -2.21
C ILE A 288 -22.67 4.83 -1.17
N GLU A 289 -23.31 3.71 -1.52
CA GLU A 289 -24.26 3.04 -0.62
C GLU A 289 -23.55 2.06 0.33
N GLU A 290 -22.40 1.48 -0.02
CA GLU A 290 -21.80 0.40 0.76
C GLU A 290 -20.28 0.49 0.90
N PHE A 291 -19.74 0.09 2.05
CA PHE A 291 -18.30 0.02 2.30
C PHE A 291 -17.95 -1.01 3.39
N PHE A 292 -16.66 -1.34 3.53
CA PHE A 292 -16.17 -2.21 4.59
C PHE A 292 -15.18 -1.49 5.49
N ILE A 293 -15.14 -1.91 6.75
CA ILE A 293 -14.14 -1.52 7.74
C ILE A 293 -13.54 -2.78 8.34
N VAL A 294 -12.21 -2.83 8.39
CA VAL A 294 -11.47 -3.85 9.15
C VAL A 294 -11.09 -3.24 10.50
N VAL A 295 -11.29 -4.01 11.57
CA VAL A 295 -10.98 -3.58 12.93
C VAL A 295 -9.50 -3.83 13.23
N CYS A 296 -8.62 -2.89 12.86
CA CYS A 296 -7.17 -3.00 13.03
C CYS A 296 -6.62 -2.28 14.28
N GLU A 297 -7.49 -1.67 15.08
CA GLU A 297 -7.15 -0.96 16.31
C GLU A 297 -8.06 -1.48 17.42
N ASP A 298 -7.92 -0.94 18.64
CA ASP A 298 -8.83 -1.24 19.75
C ASP A 298 -10.30 -1.09 19.28
N PRO A 299 -11.15 -2.13 19.38
CA PRO A 299 -12.53 -2.08 18.89
C PRO A 299 -13.38 -1.02 19.59
N LEU A 300 -12.97 -0.56 20.78
CA LEU A 300 -13.72 0.39 21.61
C LEU A 300 -13.36 1.85 21.34
N VAL A 301 -12.30 2.14 20.59
CA VAL A 301 -11.99 3.52 20.20
C VAL A 301 -12.79 3.95 18.98
N LYS A 302 -12.90 5.28 18.78
CA LYS A 302 -13.59 5.88 17.65
C LYS A 302 -13.19 5.23 16.31
N LYS A 303 -14.18 4.95 15.46
CA LYS A 303 -13.96 4.24 14.19
C LYS A 303 -13.92 5.20 13.01
N LYS A 304 -12.76 5.31 12.38
CA LYS A 304 -12.63 6.09 11.14
C LYS A 304 -13.47 5.47 10.00
N LEU A 305 -14.30 6.29 9.37
CA LEU A 305 -15.04 5.93 8.16
C LEU A 305 -14.20 6.19 6.89
N PRO A 306 -14.46 5.49 5.77
CA PRO A 306 -13.74 5.73 4.52
C PRO A 306 -13.88 7.19 4.06
N ASN A 307 -12.77 7.82 3.66
CA ASN A 307 -12.79 9.22 3.21
C ASN A 307 -13.80 9.45 2.07
N LYS A 308 -13.91 8.51 1.12
CA LYS A 308 -14.89 8.60 0.03
C LYS A 308 -16.34 8.69 0.53
N PHE A 309 -16.68 8.00 1.62
CA PHE A 309 -18.00 8.10 2.23
C PHE A 309 -18.20 9.45 2.93
N ALA A 310 -17.16 9.98 3.60
CA ALA A 310 -17.19 11.34 4.13
C ALA A 310 -17.39 12.39 3.02
N ASP A 311 -16.69 12.26 1.90
CA ASP A 311 -16.82 13.14 0.73
C ASP A 311 -18.23 13.06 0.12
N TYR A 312 -18.84 11.88 0.12
CA TYR A 312 -20.23 11.69 -0.32
C TYR A 312 -21.24 12.45 0.55
N LEU A 313 -20.98 12.56 1.85
CA LEU A 313 -21.80 13.33 2.79
C LEU A 313 -21.42 14.82 2.85
N HIS A 314 -20.45 15.28 2.04
CA HIS A 314 -19.99 16.67 2.08
C HIS A 314 -21.14 17.64 1.80
N GLY A 315 -21.37 18.59 2.72
CA GLY A 315 -22.51 19.52 2.69
C GLY A 315 -23.79 19.00 3.34
N GLN A 316 -23.82 17.72 3.73
CA GLN A 316 -24.86 17.08 4.56
C GLN A 316 -24.21 16.33 5.72
N GLU A 317 -23.15 16.90 6.30
CA GLU A 317 -22.36 16.26 7.36
C GLU A 317 -23.23 16.09 8.62
N PRO A 318 -23.63 14.86 8.97
CA PRO A 318 -24.52 14.65 10.09
C PRO A 318 -23.72 14.74 11.38
N ALA A 319 -24.32 15.31 12.43
CA ALA A 319 -23.71 15.31 13.77
C ALA A 319 -23.78 13.92 14.42
N LYS A 320 -24.71 13.07 13.99
CA LYS A 320 -24.96 11.72 14.51
C LYS A 320 -25.45 10.81 13.38
N VAL A 321 -25.15 9.52 13.48
CA VAL A 321 -25.69 8.47 12.61
C VAL A 321 -26.34 7.37 13.46
N TYR A 322 -27.23 6.61 12.84
CA TYR A 322 -27.92 5.49 13.47
C TYR A 322 -27.43 4.17 12.89
N LEU A 323 -26.77 3.35 13.71
CA LEU A 323 -26.34 2.03 13.27
C LEU A 323 -27.44 1.00 13.53
N ARG A 324 -27.75 0.18 12.52
CA ARG A 324 -28.66 -0.95 12.62
C ARG A 324 -27.92 -2.22 12.28
N ALA A 325 -27.88 -3.21 13.17
CA ALA A 325 -27.34 -4.50 12.78
C ALA A 325 -28.33 -5.20 11.83
N ALA A 326 -27.84 -5.77 10.73
CA ALA A 326 -28.70 -6.31 9.66
C ALA A 326 -29.69 -7.40 10.12
N ASP A 327 -29.46 -8.01 11.29
CA ASP A 327 -30.24 -9.13 11.80
C ASP A 327 -30.61 -9.00 13.30
N CYS A 328 -30.22 -7.93 14.02
CA CYS A 328 -30.53 -7.74 15.47
C CYS A 328 -31.72 -6.78 15.66
N GLY A 329 -32.95 -7.24 15.38
CA GLY A 329 -34.18 -6.50 15.68
C GLY A 329 -34.27 -5.08 15.07
N PRO A 330 -35.24 -4.25 15.51
CA PRO A 330 -35.36 -2.87 15.04
C PRO A 330 -34.43 -1.88 15.78
N ARG A 331 -33.56 -2.37 16.67
CA ARG A 331 -32.74 -1.52 17.55
C ARG A 331 -31.78 -0.66 16.73
N LEU A 332 -31.80 0.64 17.03
CA LEU A 332 -30.89 1.64 16.46
C LEU A 332 -29.90 2.11 17.51
N TRP A 333 -28.62 2.14 17.14
CA TRP A 333 -27.54 2.65 17.99
C TRP A 333 -27.20 4.06 17.53
N THR A 334 -27.47 5.05 18.39
CA THR A 334 -27.11 6.44 18.12
C THR A 334 -25.62 6.65 18.34
N VAL A 335 -24.91 7.11 17.30
CA VAL A 335 -23.46 7.31 17.33
C VAL A 335 -23.12 8.72 16.89
N GLU A 336 -22.36 9.46 17.70
CA GLU A 336 -21.84 10.79 17.34
C GLU A 336 -20.84 10.68 16.20
N VAL A 337 -20.90 11.63 15.27
CA VAL A 337 -19.94 11.75 14.17
C VAL A 337 -18.99 12.90 14.46
N LEU A 338 -17.70 12.62 14.35
CA LEU A 338 -16.65 13.61 14.50
C LEU A 338 -15.91 13.79 13.18
N PHE A 339 -15.71 15.05 12.78
CA PHE A 339 -14.80 15.43 11.70
C PHE A 339 -13.55 16.05 12.30
N ASP A 340 -12.37 15.65 11.84
CA ASP A 340 -11.13 16.31 12.24
C ASP A 340 -10.78 17.50 11.34
N GLY A 341 -9.73 18.23 11.69
CA GLY A 341 -9.27 19.40 10.93
C GLY A 341 -8.75 19.08 9.51
N GLN A 342 -8.74 17.81 9.11
CA GLN A 342 -8.42 17.33 7.77
C GLN A 342 -9.64 16.79 7.03
N GLY A 343 -10.86 16.96 7.57
CA GLY A 343 -12.11 16.48 6.97
C GLY A 343 -12.33 14.98 7.08
N ARG A 344 -11.58 14.26 7.92
CA ARG A 344 -11.78 12.82 8.12
C ARG A 344 -12.92 12.58 9.09
N MET A 345 -13.85 11.69 8.72
CA MET A 345 -15.04 11.33 9.49
C MET A 345 -14.78 10.12 10.40
N TYR A 346 -15.28 10.18 11.63
CA TYR A 346 -15.17 9.13 12.63
C TYR A 346 -16.54 8.88 13.30
N LEU A 347 -16.85 7.61 13.54
CA LEU A 347 -17.85 7.18 14.52
C LEU A 347 -17.21 7.33 15.90
N ASP A 348 -17.67 8.29 16.70
CA ASP A 348 -17.10 8.63 18.00
C ASP A 348 -17.98 8.08 19.12
N LYS A 349 -18.52 8.92 20.01
CA LYS A 349 -19.31 8.46 21.15
C LYS A 349 -20.52 7.63 20.73
N GLY A 350 -20.75 6.51 21.42
CA GLY A 350 -21.81 5.55 21.11
C GLY A 350 -21.35 4.40 20.21
N TRP A 351 -20.21 4.54 19.52
CA TRP A 351 -19.59 3.44 18.77
C TRP A 351 -19.22 2.28 19.68
N GLU A 352 -18.63 2.58 20.83
CA GLU A 352 -18.21 1.59 21.83
C GLU A 352 -19.38 0.75 22.33
N LYS A 353 -20.56 1.36 22.51
CA LYS A 353 -21.78 0.65 22.91
C LYS A 353 -22.19 -0.38 21.84
N PHE A 354 -22.15 0.02 20.56
CA PHE A 354 -22.40 -0.89 19.44
C PHE A 354 -21.35 -2.01 19.37
N ALA A 355 -20.07 -1.69 19.49
CA ALA A 355 -18.97 -2.65 19.43
C ALA A 355 -19.07 -3.70 20.54
N ILE A 356 -19.34 -3.29 21.78
CA ILE A 356 -19.53 -4.17 22.94
C ILE A 356 -20.71 -5.11 22.71
N ALA A 357 -21.86 -4.58 22.28
CA ALA A 357 -23.08 -5.37 22.12
C ALA A 357 -23.01 -6.42 21.01
N HIS A 358 -22.10 -6.24 20.05
CA HIS A 358 -21.88 -7.16 18.93
C HIS A 358 -20.56 -7.93 19.05
N GLY A 359 -19.87 -7.83 20.19
CA GLY A 359 -18.61 -8.54 20.45
C GLY A 359 -17.52 -8.24 19.43
N VAL A 360 -17.53 -7.03 18.84
CA VAL A 360 -16.57 -6.65 17.79
C VAL A 360 -15.17 -6.69 18.37
N ASP A 361 -14.26 -7.41 17.69
CA ASP A 361 -12.89 -7.59 18.14
C ASP A 361 -11.88 -7.27 17.03
N PHE A 362 -10.61 -7.18 17.41
CA PHE A 362 -9.50 -6.98 16.49
C PHE A 362 -9.49 -8.04 15.37
N GLY A 363 -9.26 -7.59 14.14
CA GLY A 363 -9.24 -8.40 12.93
C GLY A 363 -10.62 -8.71 12.33
N TRP A 364 -11.72 -8.19 12.90
CA TRP A 364 -13.07 -8.43 12.38
C TRP A 364 -13.41 -7.50 11.21
N PHE A 365 -14.37 -7.93 10.38
CA PHE A 365 -14.81 -7.20 9.19
C PHE A 365 -16.24 -6.72 9.37
N LEU A 366 -16.46 -5.45 9.10
CA LEU A 366 -17.75 -4.80 9.22
C LEU A 366 -18.17 -4.26 7.84
N HIS A 367 -19.26 -4.78 7.30
CA HIS A 367 -19.89 -4.23 6.09
C HIS A 367 -20.92 -3.20 6.51
N PHE A 368 -20.82 -1.99 5.99
CA PHE A 368 -21.76 -0.90 6.20
C PHE A 368 -22.53 -0.65 4.91
N LYS A 369 -23.84 -0.44 5.05
CA LYS A 369 -24.74 0.02 3.99
C LYS A 369 -25.48 1.27 4.45
N TYR A 370 -25.28 2.38 3.77
CA TYR A 370 -26.01 3.62 3.98
C TYR A 370 -27.38 3.55 3.31
N GLU A 371 -28.43 3.71 4.11
CA GLU A 371 -29.83 3.61 3.64
C GLU A 371 -30.47 4.99 3.41
N GLY A 372 -29.71 6.08 3.58
CA GLY A 372 -30.24 7.43 3.69
C GLY A 372 -30.68 7.75 5.13
N ASP A 373 -31.12 9.00 5.34
CA ASP A 373 -31.63 9.50 6.63
C ASP A 373 -30.70 9.22 7.83
N ASP A 374 -29.37 9.34 7.60
CA ASP A 374 -28.33 9.09 8.60
C ASP A 374 -28.28 7.64 9.13
N VAL A 375 -28.94 6.68 8.45
CA VAL A 375 -28.99 5.27 8.86
C VAL A 375 -27.93 4.44 8.13
N LEU A 376 -27.15 3.69 8.90
CA LEU A 376 -26.17 2.70 8.43
C LEU A 376 -26.56 1.29 8.90
N THR A 377 -26.86 0.40 7.97
CA THR A 377 -27.01 -1.03 8.26
C THR A 377 -25.64 -1.69 8.31
N VAL A 378 -25.35 -2.45 9.37
CA VAL A 378 -24.04 -3.08 9.62
C VAL A 378 -24.17 -4.61 9.63
N LYS A 379 -23.34 -5.31 8.85
CA LYS A 379 -23.12 -6.76 8.97
C LYS A 379 -21.75 -7.00 9.58
N VAL A 380 -21.70 -7.87 10.59
CA VAL A 380 -20.48 -8.19 11.33
C VAL A 380 -19.96 -9.55 10.90
N PHE A 381 -18.67 -9.65 10.61
CA PHE A 381 -17.97 -10.89 10.30
C PHE A 381 -16.77 -11.04 11.26
N ASP A 382 -16.63 -12.20 11.87
CA ASP A 382 -15.57 -12.44 12.86
C ASP A 382 -14.19 -12.67 12.23
N GLY A 383 -13.17 -12.88 13.06
CA GLY A 383 -11.78 -13.13 12.62
C GLY A 383 -11.59 -14.38 11.74
N THR A 384 -12.63 -15.22 11.58
CA THR A 384 -12.64 -16.34 10.62
C THR A 384 -13.29 -15.99 9.28
N MET A 385 -13.70 -14.73 9.08
CA MET A 385 -14.46 -14.23 7.93
C MET A 385 -15.91 -14.76 7.88
N CYS A 386 -16.40 -15.36 8.96
CA CYS A 386 -17.76 -15.87 9.04
C CYS A 386 -18.72 -14.78 9.53
N ARG A 387 -19.88 -14.66 8.88
CA ARG A 387 -20.92 -13.70 9.27
C ARG A 387 -21.51 -14.07 10.63
N ARG A 388 -21.53 -13.11 11.55
CA ARG A 388 -22.24 -13.20 12.82
C ARG A 388 -23.72 -12.90 12.61
N TYR A 389 -24.55 -13.73 13.23
CA TYR A 389 -25.98 -13.52 13.37
C TYR A 389 -26.29 -13.20 14.83
N TYR A 390 -27.39 -12.49 15.04
CA TYR A 390 -27.80 -11.97 16.34
C TYR A 390 -29.31 -12.15 16.48
N TYR A 391 -29.79 -12.38 17.69
CA TYR A 391 -31.20 -12.34 18.03
C TYR A 391 -31.45 -11.24 19.06
N SER A 392 -32.61 -10.60 18.94
CA SER A 392 -33.14 -9.66 19.94
C SER A 392 -34.06 -10.44 20.87
N ASP A 393 -33.77 -10.41 22.17
CA ASP A 393 -34.75 -10.77 23.20
C ASP A 393 -35.77 -9.63 23.23
N GLY A 394 -37.00 -9.93 22.80
CA GLY A 394 -38.02 -8.93 22.45
C GLY A 394 -38.66 -8.14 23.61
N GLU A 395 -37.87 -7.60 24.53
CA GLU A 395 -38.34 -6.72 25.62
C GLU A 395 -37.50 -5.44 25.71
N ASP A 396 -37.71 -4.54 24.75
CA ASP A 396 -37.37 -3.11 24.91
C ASP A 396 -38.60 -2.42 25.51
N THR A 397 -38.72 -2.41 26.84
CA THR A 397 -39.55 -1.40 27.52
C THR A 397 -38.75 -0.11 27.59
N ASP A 398 -39.32 0.98 27.07
CA ASP A 398 -38.73 2.32 26.90
C ASP A 398 -38.26 3.05 28.18
N ASP A 399 -37.99 2.34 29.28
CA ASP A 399 -37.59 2.88 30.58
C ASP A 399 -36.35 2.16 31.14
N GLU A 400 -35.17 2.24 30.50
CA GLU A 400 -33.91 1.90 31.19
C GLU A 400 -32.83 2.94 30.91
N SER A 401 -32.21 3.41 31.99
CA SER A 401 -31.13 4.39 32.06
C SER A 401 -29.97 4.09 31.10
N ASP A 402 -29.29 5.16 30.68
CA ASP A 402 -28.20 5.22 29.69
C ASP A 402 -26.96 4.32 29.96
N ASP A 403 -27.00 3.52 31.03
CA ASP A 403 -25.90 2.74 31.60
C ASP A 403 -25.98 1.21 31.35
N ASP A 404 -27.13 0.65 30.97
CA ASP A 404 -27.27 -0.82 30.76
C ASP A 404 -27.30 -1.20 29.27
N VAL A 405 -26.13 -1.42 28.67
CA VAL A 405 -26.00 -1.93 27.30
C VAL A 405 -26.28 -3.44 27.28
N LYS A 406 -27.52 -3.85 26.97
CA LYS A 406 -27.86 -5.26 26.73
C LYS A 406 -27.17 -5.78 25.44
N PRO A 407 -26.39 -6.89 25.51
CA PRO A 407 -25.71 -7.47 24.35
C PRO A 407 -26.69 -8.16 23.39
N CYS A 408 -26.41 -8.12 22.09
CA CYS A 408 -27.14 -8.93 21.12
C CYS A 408 -26.72 -10.40 21.28
N ILE A 409 -27.68 -11.32 21.40
CA ILE A 409 -27.38 -12.74 21.67
C ILE A 409 -26.99 -13.44 20.37
N HIS A 410 -25.86 -14.13 20.38
CA HIS A 410 -25.40 -14.95 19.26
C HIS A 410 -26.08 -16.33 19.26
N PRO A 411 -26.47 -16.88 18.09
CA PRO A 411 -26.78 -18.30 17.98
C PRO A 411 -25.53 -19.13 18.35
N LEU A 412 -25.72 -20.12 19.22
CA LEU A 412 -24.71 -21.12 19.60
C LEU A 412 -24.38 -22.08 18.46
#